data_AF-A0A3P8J700-F1
#
_entry.id   AF-A0A3P8J700-F1
#
_cell.length_a   1.000
_cell.length_b   1.000
_cell.length_c   1.000
_cell.angle_alpha   90.00
_cell.angle_beta   90.00
_cell.angle_gamma   90.00
#
_symmetry.space_group_name_H-M   'P 1'
#
loop_
_entity.id
_entity.type
_entity.pdbx_description
1 polymer ?
#
loop_
_entity_poly.entity_id
_entity_poly.type
_entity_poly.pdbx_seq_one_letter_code
_entity_poly.pdbx_strand_id
1 'polypeptide(L)'
;MSLKIDGARKGRRFGATVDFSVACHEIVGKNENELPLSESEAEAAGEKLRVRLISLNYDQVNEIKHHLQAAVGNVLANARYRFYDPHGLKLKQVTLDTPIMWAYFYHPVPDVETIEEAEAILETKDAAKIMAFNGWVMNDDPLKNFAEPSSFVYLRRELIVWGDSVKLRYGDKPEDSPYLWDRMTKYTELTAKIFHAVRLDNCHSTPLHVAQYMIDKARAIRPNLYVVAELFTGGEYVDNIFINKLGLSSLIRESLSACDCHDLGRQVHRYGASRPAGAFFERASARRLYPSVSHAVFYDQTHDNPSVLEKHSVFNYLPLSAVGSFACCAIGSTRGYDELVPHYIDVVKEERFYSRWPDQVNYNIGIIKPKSILNELHSWLSSEGFSETFVDQITPNVLGVTRFCPETREAVLLITHTAFHDPGPNPHHSDFHPIRLGGRVNRLLCEILSTFKGDYPPQKDFKKNPQV
;
A
#
# COMPACT_ATOMS: atom_id res chain seq x y z
N MET A 1 -13.53 -11.88 41.77
CA MET A 1 -13.85 -12.06 40.34
C MET A 1 -15.25 -11.47 40.13
N SER A 2 -15.51 -10.79 39.01
CA SER A 2 -16.85 -10.29 38.70
C SER A 2 -17.47 -11.12 37.58
N LEU A 3 -18.77 -11.36 37.68
CA LEU A 3 -19.57 -12.03 36.68
C LEU A 3 -19.56 -11.20 35.41
N LYS A 4 -19.21 -11.86 34.31
CA LYS A 4 -19.18 -11.30 32.97
C LYS A 4 -19.83 -12.30 32.03
N ILE A 5 -20.33 -11.80 30.91
CA ILE A 5 -20.68 -12.66 29.79
C ILE A 5 -19.37 -13.21 29.23
N ASP A 6 -19.18 -14.51 29.40
CA ASP A 6 -18.04 -15.27 28.90
C ASP A 6 -18.53 -16.28 27.86
N GLY A 7 -17.65 -16.66 26.97
CA GLY A 7 -17.99 -17.43 25.80
C GLY A 7 -17.10 -16.95 24.70
N ALA A 8 -16.14 -17.79 24.34
CA ALA A 8 -15.41 -17.58 23.11
C ALA A 8 -16.44 -17.32 22.00
N ARG A 9 -16.22 -16.29 21.18
CA ARG A 9 -16.88 -16.11 19.89
C ARG A 9 -16.54 -17.30 18.99
N LYS A 10 -16.93 -18.51 19.36
CA LYS A 10 -16.79 -19.74 18.56
C LYS A 10 -17.79 -19.73 17.40
N GLY A 11 -18.15 -18.54 16.90
CA GLY A 11 -18.95 -18.35 15.69
C GLY A 11 -20.35 -18.97 15.75
N ARG A 12 -20.93 -19.20 16.93
CA ARG A 12 -22.26 -19.80 17.08
C ARG A 12 -23.27 -18.78 17.63
N ARG A 13 -24.45 -18.74 17.01
CA ARG A 13 -25.61 -18.02 17.53
C ARG A 13 -25.95 -18.55 18.92
N PHE A 14 -26.25 -17.65 19.85
CA PHE A 14 -26.52 -17.99 21.27
C PHE A 14 -25.36 -18.70 22.00
N GLY A 15 -24.12 -18.53 21.56
CA GLY A 15 -22.94 -19.13 22.21
C GLY A 15 -22.42 -18.42 23.47
N ALA A 16 -23.08 -17.34 23.89
CA ALA A 16 -22.71 -16.56 25.07
C ALA A 16 -23.21 -17.23 26.36
N THR A 17 -22.35 -17.26 27.38
CA THR A 17 -22.60 -17.94 28.66
C THR A 17 -22.15 -17.07 29.84
N VAL A 18 -22.37 -17.54 31.07
CA VAL A 18 -21.80 -16.96 32.28
C VAL A 18 -21.25 -18.08 33.15
N ASP A 19 -20.18 -17.81 33.91
CA ASP A 19 -19.66 -18.76 34.88
C ASP A 19 -20.62 -18.84 36.08
N PHE A 20 -21.27 -19.99 36.26
CA PHE A 20 -22.26 -20.18 37.31
C PHE A 20 -21.64 -20.18 38.71
N SER A 21 -20.40 -20.65 38.88
CA SER A 21 -19.71 -20.65 40.18
C SER A 21 -19.37 -19.21 40.59
N VAL A 22 -18.94 -18.37 39.64
CA VAL A 22 -18.76 -16.92 39.88
C VAL A 22 -20.10 -16.25 40.21
N ALA A 23 -21.17 -16.62 39.49
CA ALA A 23 -22.50 -16.09 39.74
C ALA A 23 -22.99 -16.44 41.15
N CYS A 24 -22.86 -17.70 41.59
CA CYS A 24 -23.21 -18.14 42.94
C CYS A 24 -22.47 -17.33 44.00
N HIS A 25 -21.15 -17.19 43.86
CA HIS A 25 -20.35 -16.42 44.81
C HIS A 25 -20.76 -14.93 44.84
N GLU A 26 -20.94 -14.28 43.68
CA GLU A 26 -21.29 -12.85 43.61
C GLU A 26 -22.71 -12.55 44.13
N ILE A 27 -23.66 -13.46 43.91
CA ILE A 27 -25.09 -13.19 44.14
C ILE A 27 -25.57 -13.69 45.51
N VAL A 28 -25.09 -14.86 45.91
CA VAL A 28 -25.49 -15.51 47.17
C VAL A 28 -24.52 -15.14 48.30
N GLY A 29 -23.26 -14.81 48.00
CA GLY A 29 -22.24 -14.52 49.00
C GLY A 29 -21.85 -15.73 49.86
N LYS A 30 -22.23 -16.92 49.42
CA LYS A 30 -21.99 -18.22 50.06
C LYS A 30 -21.18 -19.12 49.13
N ASN A 31 -20.34 -19.98 49.70
CA ASN A 31 -19.58 -20.96 48.92
C ASN A 31 -20.49 -22.14 48.51
N GLU A 32 -20.15 -22.89 47.45
CA GLU A 32 -20.92 -24.08 47.01
C GLU A 32 -21.16 -25.11 48.14
N ASN A 33 -20.29 -25.11 49.16
CA ASN A 33 -20.38 -25.97 50.34
C ASN A 33 -21.49 -25.57 51.35
N GLU A 34 -22.13 -24.41 51.17
CA GLU A 34 -23.17 -23.86 52.04
C GLU A 34 -24.58 -24.00 51.41
N LEU A 35 -24.70 -24.86 50.39
CA LEU A 35 -25.94 -25.30 49.77
C LEU A 35 -26.51 -26.54 50.52
N PRO A 36 -27.84 -26.76 50.53
CA PRO A 36 -28.87 -26.03 49.77
C PRO A 36 -29.34 -24.76 50.49
N LEU A 37 -29.81 -23.80 49.69
CA LEU A 37 -30.49 -22.59 50.16
C LEU A 37 -31.92 -22.92 50.62
N SER A 38 -32.48 -22.11 51.52
CA SER A 38 -33.93 -22.09 51.71
C SER A 38 -34.64 -21.58 50.45
N GLU A 39 -35.92 -21.93 50.28
CA GLU A 39 -36.72 -21.53 49.12
C GLU A 39 -36.73 -20.00 48.90
N SER A 40 -36.91 -19.23 49.98
CA SER A 40 -36.87 -17.76 49.93
C SER A 40 -35.49 -17.20 49.56
N GLU A 41 -34.40 -17.81 50.04
CA GLU A 41 -33.04 -17.42 49.65
C GLU A 41 -32.77 -17.75 48.18
N ALA A 42 -33.26 -18.89 47.69
CA ALA A 42 -33.13 -19.30 46.30
C ALA A 42 -33.90 -18.36 45.35
N GLU A 43 -35.13 -17.98 45.70
CA GLU A 43 -35.92 -17.00 44.93
C GLU A 43 -35.23 -15.63 44.89
N ALA A 44 -34.76 -15.13 46.04
CA ALA A 44 -34.06 -13.85 46.11
C ALA A 44 -32.73 -13.86 45.33
N ALA A 45 -31.99 -14.97 45.36
CA ALA A 45 -30.80 -15.16 44.56
C ALA A 45 -31.12 -15.23 43.05
N GLY A 46 -32.18 -15.94 42.68
CA GLY A 46 -32.66 -16.02 41.29
C GLY A 46 -33.02 -14.64 40.73
N GLU A 47 -33.71 -13.82 41.51
CA GLU A 47 -34.09 -12.46 41.10
C GLU A 47 -32.87 -11.54 40.96
N LYS A 48 -31.92 -11.61 41.90
CA LYS A 48 -30.64 -10.87 41.79
C LYS A 48 -29.85 -11.30 40.56
N LEU A 49 -29.77 -12.61 40.28
CA LEU A 49 -29.13 -13.14 39.06
C LEU A 49 -29.82 -12.59 37.82
N ARG A 50 -31.15 -12.62 37.77
CA ARG A 50 -31.94 -12.09 36.65
C ARG A 50 -31.62 -10.61 36.40
N VAL A 51 -31.63 -9.78 37.44
CA VAL A 51 -31.29 -8.35 37.34
C VAL A 51 -29.86 -8.16 36.84
N ARG A 52 -28.90 -8.94 37.37
CA ARG A 52 -27.50 -8.86 36.95
C ARG A 52 -27.30 -9.26 35.49
N LEU A 53 -27.94 -10.33 35.04
CA LEU A 53 -27.90 -10.79 33.65
C LEU A 53 -28.55 -9.78 32.70
N ILE A 54 -29.66 -9.14 33.10
CA ILE A 54 -30.27 -8.05 32.31
C ILE A 54 -29.30 -6.89 32.15
N SER A 55 -28.62 -6.48 33.22
CA SER A 55 -27.60 -5.41 33.16
C SER A 55 -26.44 -5.79 32.23
N LEU A 56 -25.89 -7.00 32.37
CA LEU A 56 -24.78 -7.46 31.51
C LEU A 56 -25.20 -7.54 30.04
N ASN A 57 -26.42 -8.03 29.77
CA ASN A 57 -26.97 -8.08 28.42
C ASN A 57 -27.22 -6.67 27.87
N TYR A 58 -27.63 -5.71 28.71
CA TYR A 58 -27.80 -4.32 28.29
C TYR A 58 -26.48 -3.72 27.82
N ASP A 59 -25.38 -3.98 28.52
CA ASP A 59 -24.05 -3.54 28.13
C ASP A 59 -23.63 -4.14 26.78
N GLN A 60 -23.84 -5.44 26.59
CA GLN A 60 -23.57 -6.13 25.32
C GLN A 60 -24.44 -5.62 24.17
N VAL A 61 -25.72 -5.37 24.42
CA VAL A 61 -26.63 -4.77 23.43
C VAL A 61 -26.12 -3.39 23.00
N ASN A 62 -25.62 -2.58 23.93
CA ASN A 62 -25.07 -1.27 23.59
C ASN A 62 -23.76 -1.39 22.78
N GLU A 63 -22.88 -2.34 23.12
CA GLU A 63 -21.67 -2.62 22.34
C GLU A 63 -22.02 -3.03 20.90
N ILE A 64 -22.93 -3.99 20.73
CA ILE A 64 -23.38 -4.44 19.40
C ILE A 64 -24.08 -3.32 18.62
N LYS A 65 -24.89 -2.47 19.28
CA LYS A 65 -25.48 -1.28 18.64
C LYS A 65 -24.42 -0.37 18.03
N HIS A 66 -23.31 -0.12 18.73
CA HIS A 66 -22.21 0.67 18.19
C HIS A 66 -21.58 0.01 16.97
N HIS A 67 -21.38 -1.31 16.99
CA HIS A 67 -20.83 -2.03 15.83
C HIS A 67 -21.76 -2.03 14.63
N LEU A 68 -23.07 -2.18 14.84
CA LEU A 68 -24.07 -2.10 13.78
C LEU A 68 -24.19 -0.68 13.21
N GLN A 69 -24.10 0.35 14.04
CA GLN A 69 -24.03 1.73 13.57
C GLN A 69 -22.81 1.98 12.69
N ALA A 70 -21.64 1.47 13.08
CA ALA A 70 -20.43 1.52 12.25
C ALA A 70 -20.62 0.77 10.92
N ALA A 71 -21.20 -0.44 10.96
CA ALA A 71 -21.51 -1.22 9.77
C ALA A 71 -22.41 -0.47 8.78
N VAL A 72 -23.52 0.09 9.27
CA VAL A 72 -24.43 0.89 8.44
C VAL A 72 -23.72 2.12 7.88
N GLY A 73 -22.95 2.83 8.71
CA GLY A 73 -22.17 3.98 8.28
C GLY A 73 -21.19 3.66 7.15
N ASN A 74 -20.47 2.54 7.25
CA ASN A 74 -19.50 2.10 6.25
C ASN A 74 -20.17 1.63 4.95
N VAL A 75 -21.32 0.94 5.04
CA VAL A 75 -22.11 0.58 3.84
C VAL A 75 -22.59 1.84 3.11
N LEU A 76 -23.11 2.83 3.85
CA LEU A 76 -23.54 4.10 3.27
C LEU A 76 -22.37 4.89 2.66
N ALA A 77 -21.22 4.92 3.32
CA ALA A 77 -20.01 5.56 2.81
C ALA A 77 -19.51 4.90 1.52
N ASN A 78 -19.47 3.56 1.49
CA ASN A 78 -19.07 2.80 0.31
C ASN A 78 -20.03 3.03 -0.88
N ALA A 79 -21.33 2.96 -0.63
CA ALA A 79 -22.35 3.23 -1.64
C ALA A 79 -22.27 4.68 -2.16
N ARG A 80 -22.10 5.66 -1.26
CA ARG A 80 -21.92 7.07 -1.64
C ARG A 80 -20.73 7.24 -2.56
N TYR A 81 -19.57 6.69 -2.18
CA TYR A 81 -18.36 6.76 -3.00
C TYR A 81 -18.57 6.13 -4.37
N ARG A 82 -19.14 4.92 -4.42
CA ARG A 82 -19.25 4.18 -5.69
C ARG A 82 -20.28 4.75 -6.65
N PHE A 83 -21.37 5.35 -6.17
CA PHE A 83 -22.50 5.74 -7.02
C PHE A 83 -22.68 7.25 -7.16
N TYR A 84 -22.33 8.06 -6.16
CA TYR A 84 -22.69 9.49 -6.13
C TYR A 84 -21.52 10.45 -6.02
N ASP A 85 -20.40 10.04 -5.40
CA ASP A 85 -19.32 10.97 -5.09
C ASP A 85 -18.64 11.52 -6.36
N PRO A 86 -18.40 12.84 -6.46
CA PRO A 86 -17.71 13.45 -7.60
C PRO A 86 -16.32 12.87 -7.88
N HIS A 87 -15.64 12.36 -6.86
CA HIS A 87 -14.31 11.75 -6.93
C HIS A 87 -14.35 10.20 -6.84
N GLY A 88 -15.55 9.62 -6.85
CA GLY A 88 -15.74 8.18 -6.80
C GLY A 88 -16.02 7.54 -8.17
N LEU A 89 -16.43 6.27 -8.15
CA LEU A 89 -16.56 5.45 -9.37
C LEU A 89 -17.74 5.84 -10.28
N LYS A 90 -18.73 6.56 -9.74
CA LYS A 90 -19.96 6.99 -10.45
C LYS A 90 -20.65 5.86 -11.22
N LEU A 91 -20.75 4.69 -10.59
CA LEU A 91 -21.50 3.56 -11.11
C LEU A 91 -22.96 3.97 -11.32
N LYS A 92 -23.53 3.61 -12.48
CA LYS A 92 -24.88 4.06 -12.87
C LYS A 92 -25.99 3.15 -12.34
N GLN A 93 -25.70 1.86 -12.14
CA GLN A 93 -26.69 0.84 -11.85
C GLN A 93 -26.16 -0.15 -10.82
N VAL A 94 -27.07 -0.60 -9.96
CA VAL A 94 -26.85 -1.73 -9.05
C VAL A 94 -27.15 -3.01 -9.81
N THR A 95 -26.17 -3.90 -9.89
CA THR A 95 -26.27 -5.22 -10.53
C THR A 95 -25.64 -6.28 -9.64
N LEU A 96 -25.67 -7.55 -10.05
CA LEU A 96 -24.93 -8.61 -9.35
C LEU A 96 -23.41 -8.39 -9.42
N ASP A 97 -22.90 -7.85 -10.52
CA ASP A 97 -21.48 -7.52 -10.69
C ASP A 97 -21.10 -6.19 -10.03
N THR A 98 -22.07 -5.31 -9.81
CA THR A 98 -21.93 -4.02 -9.13
C THR A 98 -22.93 -3.87 -7.98
N PRO A 99 -22.86 -4.73 -6.95
CA PRO A 99 -23.83 -4.71 -5.85
C PRO A 99 -23.66 -3.44 -5.01
N ILE A 100 -24.69 -3.04 -4.25
CA ILE A 100 -24.61 -1.89 -3.33
C ILE A 100 -23.42 -2.04 -2.37
N MET A 101 -23.20 -3.26 -1.88
CA MET A 101 -22.07 -3.63 -1.05
C MET A 101 -21.44 -4.91 -1.59
N TRP A 102 -20.11 -4.96 -1.62
CA TRP A 102 -19.40 -6.16 -2.00
C TRP A 102 -19.63 -7.31 -1.01
N ALA A 103 -19.51 -8.54 -1.52
CA ALA A 103 -19.39 -9.71 -0.67
C ALA A 103 -18.07 -9.63 0.12
N TYR A 104 -18.09 -10.07 1.38
CA TYR A 104 -16.91 -10.11 2.26
C TYR A 104 -16.35 -11.52 2.41
N PHE A 105 -17.14 -12.50 2.00
CA PHE A 105 -16.83 -13.91 2.10
C PHE A 105 -17.17 -14.57 0.77
N TYR A 106 -16.28 -15.45 0.33
CA TYR A 106 -16.63 -16.44 -0.68
C TYR A 106 -17.61 -17.45 -0.05
N HIS A 107 -18.73 -17.69 -0.72
CA HIS A 107 -19.74 -18.64 -0.29
C HIS A 107 -19.96 -19.69 -1.39
N PRO A 108 -19.59 -20.97 -1.16
CA PRO A 108 -19.63 -21.99 -2.21
C PRO A 108 -21.02 -22.57 -2.45
N VAL A 109 -21.93 -22.46 -1.48
CA VAL A 109 -23.31 -22.97 -1.59
C VAL A 109 -24.19 -21.84 -2.13
N PRO A 110 -24.82 -21.99 -3.31
CA PRO A 110 -25.75 -20.99 -3.82
C PRO A 110 -27.06 -21.00 -3.01
N ASP A 111 -27.89 -19.97 -3.22
CA ASP A 111 -29.30 -19.94 -2.80
C ASP A 111 -29.56 -20.12 -1.28
N VAL A 112 -28.66 -19.59 -0.44
CA VAL A 112 -28.89 -19.50 1.01
C VAL A 112 -29.67 -18.23 1.32
N GLU A 113 -30.95 -18.38 1.69
CA GLU A 113 -31.85 -17.25 1.91
C GLU A 113 -32.21 -17.04 3.40
N THR A 114 -32.12 -18.10 4.20
CA THR A 114 -32.50 -18.07 5.63
C THR A 114 -31.30 -18.23 6.57
N ILE A 115 -31.48 -17.79 7.82
CA ILE A 115 -30.45 -17.96 8.86
C ILE A 115 -30.28 -19.45 9.17
N GLU A 116 -31.37 -20.20 9.19
CA GLU A 116 -31.40 -21.62 9.50
C GLU A 116 -30.63 -22.44 8.43
N GLU A 117 -30.78 -22.09 7.15
CA GLU A 117 -29.98 -22.67 6.06
C GLU A 117 -28.49 -22.34 6.21
N ALA A 118 -28.16 -21.08 6.52
CA ALA A 118 -26.78 -20.67 6.74
C ALA A 118 -26.14 -21.41 7.93
N GLU A 119 -26.89 -21.59 9.02
CA GLU A 119 -26.44 -22.34 10.20
C GLU A 119 -26.27 -23.83 9.90
N ALA A 120 -27.16 -24.44 9.11
CA ALA A 120 -27.04 -25.83 8.71
C ALA A 120 -25.75 -26.10 7.94
N ILE A 121 -25.27 -25.14 7.13
CA ILE A 121 -24.01 -25.26 6.39
C ILE A 121 -22.80 -25.32 7.32
N LEU A 122 -22.83 -24.63 8.46
CA LEU A 122 -21.73 -24.62 9.43
C LEU A 122 -21.45 -26.01 10.03
N GLU A 123 -22.44 -26.90 10.00
CA GLU A 123 -22.34 -28.29 10.45
C GLU A 123 -21.98 -29.27 9.31
N THR A 124 -21.67 -28.74 8.11
CA THR A 124 -21.22 -29.53 6.95
C THR A 124 -19.73 -29.34 6.66
N LYS A 125 -19.21 -30.17 5.75
CA LYS A 125 -17.85 -30.02 5.19
C LYS A 125 -17.63 -28.70 4.42
N ASP A 126 -18.70 -28.02 4.00
CA ASP A 126 -18.62 -26.79 3.23
C ASP A 126 -18.39 -25.56 4.11
N ALA A 127 -18.57 -25.67 5.44
CA ALA A 127 -18.25 -24.61 6.40
C ALA A 127 -16.81 -24.10 6.23
N ALA A 128 -15.85 -25.00 6.06
CA ALA A 128 -14.43 -24.66 5.88
C ALA A 128 -14.12 -23.95 4.56
N LYS A 129 -15.05 -23.97 3.60
CA LYS A 129 -14.93 -23.31 2.30
C LYS A 129 -15.54 -21.92 2.29
N ILE A 130 -16.19 -21.49 3.38
CA ILE A 130 -16.61 -20.11 3.56
C ILE A 130 -15.37 -19.30 3.95
N MET A 131 -14.80 -18.58 2.99
CA MET A 131 -13.49 -17.95 3.15
C MET A 131 -13.62 -16.44 3.10
N ALA A 132 -12.98 -15.75 4.04
CA ALA A 132 -12.95 -14.30 4.06
C ALA A 132 -12.13 -13.75 2.89
N PHE A 133 -12.66 -12.74 2.20
CA PHE A 133 -11.89 -11.99 1.23
C PHE A 133 -10.89 -11.06 1.92
N ASN A 134 -9.79 -10.77 1.24
CA ASN A 134 -8.78 -9.82 1.70
C ASN A 134 -9.16 -8.38 1.27
N GLY A 135 -8.34 -7.43 1.68
CA GLY A 135 -8.53 -6.02 1.39
C GLY A 135 -7.61 -5.17 2.25
N TRP A 136 -7.98 -3.91 2.40
CA TRP A 136 -7.29 -2.98 3.29
C TRP A 136 -8.28 -2.17 4.11
N VAL A 137 -7.80 -1.65 5.24
CA VAL A 137 -8.61 -0.88 6.20
C VAL A 137 -7.98 0.51 6.33
N MET A 138 -8.79 1.55 6.25
CA MET A 138 -8.32 2.93 6.34
C MET A 138 -7.75 3.22 7.73
N ASN A 139 -6.53 3.75 7.80
CA ASN A 139 -5.84 4.11 9.06
C ASN A 139 -5.68 2.95 10.07
N ASP A 140 -5.59 1.71 9.59
CA ASP A 140 -5.40 0.56 10.46
C ASP A 140 -3.95 0.41 10.93
N ASP A 141 -3.77 -0.34 12.02
CA ASP A 141 -2.44 -0.69 12.54
C ASP A 141 -1.86 -1.82 11.69
N PRO A 142 -0.81 -1.58 10.88
CA PRO A 142 -0.23 -2.60 10.00
C PRO A 142 0.39 -3.78 10.76
N LEU A 143 0.60 -3.66 12.07
CA LEU A 143 1.12 -4.74 12.90
C LEU A 143 0.02 -5.70 13.38
N LYS A 144 -1.26 -5.36 13.18
CA LYS A 144 -2.40 -6.18 13.61
C LYS A 144 -3.10 -6.78 12.42
N ASN A 145 -3.37 -8.08 12.50
CA ASN A 145 -4.17 -8.73 11.48
C ASN A 145 -5.66 -8.45 11.74
N PHE A 146 -6.28 -7.66 10.86
CA PHE A 146 -7.70 -7.32 10.93
C PHE A 146 -8.66 -8.53 10.83
N ALA A 147 -8.17 -9.73 10.51
CA ALA A 147 -8.95 -10.96 10.51
C ALA A 147 -8.81 -11.80 11.80
N GLU A 148 -8.11 -11.29 12.82
CA GLU A 148 -8.00 -11.95 14.12
C GLU A 148 -9.36 -12.04 14.85
N PRO A 149 -9.56 -13.03 15.74
CA PRO A 149 -10.81 -13.18 16.49
C PRO A 149 -11.23 -11.97 17.33
N SER A 150 -10.26 -11.16 17.76
CA SER A 150 -10.46 -9.91 18.51
C SER A 150 -10.93 -8.75 17.64
N SER A 151 -10.74 -8.85 16.31
CA SER A 151 -11.10 -7.82 15.36
C SER A 151 -12.60 -7.85 15.03
N PHE A 152 -13.13 -6.67 14.71
CA PHE A 152 -14.51 -6.48 14.28
C PHE A 152 -14.62 -5.90 12.86
N VAL A 153 -13.51 -5.79 12.13
CA VAL A 153 -13.45 -5.13 10.81
C VAL A 153 -14.48 -5.69 9.83
N TYR A 154 -14.61 -7.02 9.76
CA TYR A 154 -15.61 -7.69 8.91
C TYR A 154 -17.05 -7.40 9.36
N LEU A 155 -17.32 -7.42 10.67
CA LEU A 155 -18.65 -7.14 11.23
C LEU A 155 -19.06 -5.69 10.98
N ARG A 156 -18.13 -4.76 11.21
CA ARG A 156 -18.32 -3.31 11.06
C ARG A 156 -18.19 -2.84 9.62
N ARG A 157 -17.93 -3.73 8.66
CA ARG A 157 -17.77 -3.40 7.23
C ARG A 157 -16.68 -2.35 6.98
N GLU A 158 -15.64 -2.32 7.82
CA GLU A 158 -14.53 -1.36 7.73
C GLU A 158 -13.53 -1.73 6.61
N LEU A 159 -13.53 -2.98 6.14
CA LEU A 159 -12.66 -3.46 5.08
C LEU A 159 -13.12 -2.93 3.71
N ILE A 160 -12.17 -2.35 2.96
CA ILE A 160 -12.29 -2.15 1.52
C ILE A 160 -11.84 -3.44 0.86
N VAL A 161 -12.82 -4.25 0.46
CA VAL A 161 -12.63 -5.65 0.07
C VAL A 161 -12.19 -5.81 -1.39
N TRP A 162 -11.32 -6.79 -1.63
CA TRP A 162 -10.96 -7.30 -2.95
C TRP A 162 -11.69 -8.63 -3.17
N GLY A 163 -12.81 -8.59 -3.89
CA GLY A 163 -13.70 -9.75 -4.09
C GLY A 163 -13.11 -10.87 -4.96
N ASP A 164 -11.97 -10.62 -5.60
CA ASP A 164 -11.21 -11.59 -6.38
C ASP A 164 -10.15 -12.35 -5.56
N SER A 165 -9.93 -11.95 -4.30
CA SER A 165 -8.79 -12.37 -3.49
C SER A 165 -9.20 -12.88 -2.12
N VAL A 166 -8.99 -14.17 -1.86
CA VAL A 166 -9.21 -14.79 -0.54
C VAL A 166 -8.01 -14.53 0.38
N LYS A 167 -8.27 -14.15 1.64
CA LYS A 167 -7.23 -13.93 2.64
C LYS A 167 -6.64 -15.26 3.13
N LEU A 168 -5.32 -15.40 3.04
CA LEU A 168 -4.61 -16.60 3.47
C LEU A 168 -4.34 -16.56 4.98
N ARG A 169 -4.86 -17.54 5.74
CA ARG A 169 -4.67 -17.67 7.18
C ARG A 169 -3.46 -18.55 7.49
N TYR A 170 -2.29 -17.94 7.68
CA TYR A 170 -1.05 -18.67 8.03
C TYR A 170 -1.04 -19.22 9.46
N GLY A 171 -1.64 -18.49 10.41
CA GLY A 171 -1.47 -18.75 11.85
C GLY A 171 -0.13 -18.20 12.38
N ASP A 172 0.24 -18.62 13.58
CA ASP A 172 1.45 -18.16 14.27
C ASP A 172 2.68 -18.98 13.82
N LYS A 173 2.45 -20.21 13.36
CA LYS A 173 3.52 -21.16 12.98
C LYS A 173 3.09 -22.08 11.83
N PRO A 174 4.04 -22.77 11.17
CA PRO A 174 3.73 -23.68 10.06
C PRO A 174 2.67 -24.73 10.37
N GLU A 175 2.64 -25.23 11.60
CA GLU A 175 1.71 -26.29 12.04
C GLU A 175 0.25 -25.84 12.04
N ASP A 176 -0.04 -24.53 12.10
CA ASP A 176 -1.40 -24.00 12.14
C ASP A 176 -2.09 -24.05 10.76
N SER A 177 -1.30 -24.12 9.67
CA SER A 177 -1.77 -24.30 8.29
C SER A 177 -0.71 -24.96 7.40
N PRO A 178 -0.36 -26.24 7.63
CA PRO A 178 0.84 -26.87 7.06
C PRO A 178 0.91 -26.83 5.54
N TYR A 179 -0.20 -27.10 4.87
CA TYR A 179 -0.29 -27.08 3.41
C TYR A 179 0.00 -25.69 2.82
N LEU A 180 -0.54 -24.63 3.45
CA LEU A 180 -0.35 -23.26 3.00
C LEU A 180 1.13 -22.86 3.10
N TRP A 181 1.76 -23.13 4.24
CA TRP A 181 3.17 -22.84 4.46
C TRP A 181 4.07 -23.61 3.48
N ASP A 182 3.83 -24.91 3.27
CA ASP A 182 4.59 -25.72 2.31
C ASP A 182 4.43 -25.20 0.87
N ARG A 183 3.20 -24.93 0.43
CA ARG A 183 2.91 -24.40 -0.91
C ARG A 183 3.62 -23.06 -1.14
N MET A 184 3.53 -22.14 -0.18
CA MET A 184 4.11 -20.81 -0.31
C MET A 184 5.63 -20.81 -0.15
N THR A 185 6.19 -21.77 0.61
CA THR A 185 7.63 -22.02 0.64
C THR A 185 8.11 -22.43 -0.75
N LYS A 186 7.49 -23.44 -1.36
CA LYS A 186 7.86 -23.92 -2.72
C LYS A 186 7.72 -22.83 -3.77
N TYR A 187 6.65 -22.03 -3.70
CA TYR A 187 6.46 -20.87 -4.57
C TYR A 187 7.60 -19.86 -4.42
N THR A 188 7.91 -19.48 -3.18
CA THR A 188 8.98 -18.52 -2.88
C THR A 188 10.34 -19.02 -3.34
N GLU A 189 10.63 -20.30 -3.10
CA GLU A 189 11.86 -20.95 -3.54
C GLU A 189 11.98 -21.00 -5.07
N LEU A 190 10.89 -21.32 -5.78
CA LEU A 190 10.87 -21.30 -7.25
C LEU A 190 11.13 -19.90 -7.79
N THR A 191 10.49 -18.88 -7.20
CA THR A 191 10.71 -17.48 -7.56
C THR A 191 12.18 -17.09 -7.37
N ALA A 192 12.81 -17.46 -6.25
CA ALA A 192 14.22 -17.14 -5.97
C ALA A 192 15.21 -17.85 -6.92
N LYS A 193 14.87 -19.03 -7.44
CA LYS A 193 15.68 -19.73 -8.46
C LYS A 193 15.74 -18.93 -9.76
N ILE A 194 14.63 -18.30 -10.15
CA ILE A 194 14.49 -17.63 -11.45
C ILE A 194 14.91 -16.16 -11.36
N PHE A 195 14.48 -15.43 -10.34
CA PHE A 195 14.60 -13.97 -10.27
C PHE A 195 15.70 -13.51 -9.31
N HIS A 196 16.33 -12.38 -9.64
CA HIS A 196 17.37 -11.74 -8.83
C HIS A 196 16.79 -10.77 -7.78
N ALA A 197 15.54 -10.38 -7.97
CA ALA A 197 14.83 -9.46 -7.12
C ALA A 197 13.38 -9.89 -6.93
N VAL A 198 12.77 -9.49 -5.82
CA VAL A 198 11.33 -9.62 -5.57
C VAL A 198 10.76 -8.29 -5.10
N ARG A 199 9.56 -7.96 -5.59
CA ARG A 199 8.74 -6.85 -5.10
C ARG A 199 7.68 -7.39 -4.17
N LEU A 200 7.67 -6.94 -2.91
CA LEU A 200 6.63 -7.25 -1.94
C LEU A 200 5.51 -6.23 -2.06
N ASP A 201 4.39 -6.70 -2.60
CA ASP A 201 3.16 -5.94 -2.69
C ASP A 201 2.50 -5.83 -1.31
N ASN A 202 1.96 -4.65 -0.98
CA ASN A 202 1.24 -4.40 0.28
C ASN A 202 1.95 -5.01 1.52
N CYS A 203 3.27 -4.83 1.62
CA CYS A 203 4.12 -5.53 2.59
C CYS A 203 3.67 -5.30 4.04
N HIS A 204 3.11 -4.12 4.31
CA HIS A 204 2.59 -3.71 5.61
C HIS A 204 1.34 -4.49 6.05
N SER A 205 0.68 -5.23 5.16
CA SER A 205 -0.47 -6.10 5.47
C SER A 205 -0.09 -7.58 5.62
N THR A 206 1.19 -7.91 5.46
CA THR A 206 1.70 -9.27 5.63
C THR A 206 2.26 -9.45 7.04
N PRO A 207 1.83 -10.48 7.81
CA PRO A 207 2.40 -10.75 9.13
C PRO A 207 3.92 -10.91 9.06
N LEU A 208 4.63 -10.20 9.93
CA LEU A 208 6.10 -10.10 9.90
C LEU A 208 6.79 -11.47 9.93
N HIS A 209 6.32 -12.40 10.76
CA HIS A 209 6.93 -13.74 10.88
C HIS A 209 6.76 -14.57 9.61
N VAL A 210 5.64 -14.41 8.90
CA VAL A 210 5.39 -15.07 7.62
C VAL A 210 6.33 -14.52 6.56
N ALA A 211 6.36 -13.18 6.41
CA ALA A 211 7.23 -12.53 5.44
C ALA A 211 8.71 -12.86 5.68
N GLN A 212 9.16 -12.82 6.94
CA GLN A 212 10.52 -13.14 7.33
C GLN A 212 10.89 -14.57 6.94
N TYR A 213 10.05 -15.55 7.32
CA TYR A 213 10.28 -16.95 6.97
C TYR A 213 10.38 -17.16 5.46
N MET A 214 9.49 -16.56 4.66
CA MET A 214 9.51 -16.70 3.20
C MET A 214 10.77 -16.08 2.59
N ILE A 215 11.16 -14.88 3.02
CA ILE A 215 12.37 -14.21 2.54
C ILE A 215 13.63 -15.00 2.93
N ASP A 216 13.68 -15.59 4.13
CA ASP A 216 14.80 -16.43 4.55
C ASP A 216 14.92 -17.68 3.67
N LYS A 217 13.80 -18.31 3.31
CA LYS A 217 13.79 -19.42 2.33
C LYS A 217 14.26 -18.97 0.94
N ALA A 218 13.84 -17.79 0.50
CA ALA A 218 14.29 -17.21 -0.76
C ALA A 218 15.81 -16.97 -0.75
N ARG A 219 16.34 -16.42 0.36
CA ARG A 219 17.77 -16.10 0.54
C ARG A 219 18.65 -17.32 0.72
N ALA A 220 18.12 -18.41 1.28
CA ALA A 220 18.83 -19.69 1.32
C ALA A 220 19.15 -20.20 -0.09
N ILE A 221 18.28 -19.93 -1.07
CA ILE A 221 18.52 -20.25 -2.49
C ILE A 221 19.36 -19.17 -3.17
N ARG A 222 19.07 -17.90 -2.90
CA ARG A 222 19.75 -16.75 -3.49
C ARG A 222 20.22 -15.78 -2.40
N PRO A 223 21.46 -15.93 -1.89
CA PRO A 223 21.97 -15.09 -0.81
C PRO A 223 21.95 -13.58 -1.11
N ASN A 224 22.13 -13.21 -2.39
CA ASN A 224 22.13 -11.82 -2.85
C ASN A 224 20.76 -11.37 -3.40
N LEU A 225 19.65 -11.95 -2.92
CA LEU A 225 18.30 -11.57 -3.36
C LEU A 225 18.01 -10.11 -2.99
N TYR A 226 17.71 -9.29 -4.00
CA TYR A 226 17.29 -7.91 -3.80
C TYR A 226 15.79 -7.85 -3.47
N VAL A 227 15.43 -7.29 -2.33
CA VAL A 227 14.03 -7.24 -1.87
C VAL A 227 13.57 -5.79 -1.85
N VAL A 228 12.60 -5.45 -2.70
CA VAL A 228 11.94 -4.14 -2.68
C VAL A 228 10.53 -4.28 -2.12
N ALA A 229 10.07 -3.32 -1.34
CA ALA A 229 8.73 -3.37 -0.76
C ALA A 229 7.93 -2.10 -1.05
N GLU A 230 6.66 -2.30 -1.39
CA GLU A 230 5.63 -1.30 -1.21
C GLU A 230 5.24 -1.28 0.26
N LEU A 231 5.73 -0.26 0.97
CA LEU A 231 5.59 -0.14 2.42
C LEU A 231 5.15 1.28 2.76
N PHE A 232 3.88 1.40 3.11
CA PHE A 232 3.23 2.62 3.55
C PHE A 232 2.69 2.37 4.96
N THR A 233 3.52 2.59 5.96
CA THR A 233 3.06 2.55 7.36
C THR A 233 2.69 3.96 7.81
N GLY A 234 2.01 4.06 8.96
CA GLY A 234 1.68 5.35 9.58
C GLY A 234 2.88 6.16 10.08
N GLY A 235 4.13 5.70 9.91
CA GLY A 235 5.32 6.48 10.22
C GLY A 235 6.65 5.73 10.09
N GLU A 236 7.75 6.47 9.91
CA GLU A 236 9.09 5.92 9.65
C GLU A 236 9.57 4.90 10.70
N TYR A 237 9.14 5.03 11.97
CA TYR A 237 9.49 4.07 13.01
C TYR A 237 8.97 2.66 12.69
N VAL A 238 7.73 2.56 12.23
CA VAL A 238 7.12 1.27 11.89
C VAL A 238 7.75 0.74 10.60
N ASP A 239 8.02 1.59 9.62
CA ASP A 239 8.79 1.20 8.42
C ASP A 239 10.11 0.52 8.81
N ASN A 240 10.85 1.12 9.76
CA ASN A 240 12.13 0.58 10.23
C ASN A 240 12.00 -0.81 10.88
N ILE A 241 10.87 -1.14 11.51
CA ILE A 241 10.64 -2.50 12.03
C ILE A 241 10.61 -3.51 10.89
N PHE A 242 9.85 -3.23 9.83
CA PHE A 242 9.75 -4.09 8.65
C PHE A 242 11.09 -4.18 7.93
N ILE A 243 11.76 -3.05 7.68
CA ILE A 243 13.06 -3.00 7.01
C ILE A 243 14.08 -3.89 7.74
N ASN A 244 14.22 -3.70 9.05
CA ASN A 244 15.24 -4.41 9.83
C ASN A 244 14.91 -5.90 10.00
N LYS A 245 13.63 -6.27 10.22
CA LYS A 245 13.25 -7.67 10.41
C LYS A 245 13.27 -8.48 9.12
N LEU A 246 12.85 -7.89 8.01
CA LEU A 246 12.78 -8.55 6.71
C LEU A 246 14.09 -8.40 5.92
N GLY A 247 14.97 -7.49 6.34
CA GLY A 247 16.18 -7.13 5.61
C GLY A 247 15.86 -6.51 4.26
N LEU A 248 14.89 -5.60 4.18
CA LEU A 248 14.50 -5.00 2.90
C LEU A 248 15.68 -4.24 2.28
N SER A 249 15.91 -4.42 0.99
CA SER A 249 16.98 -3.74 0.26
C SER A 249 16.60 -2.29 -0.05
N SER A 250 15.36 -2.07 -0.49
CA SER A 250 14.83 -0.73 -0.79
C SER A 250 13.33 -0.61 -0.56
N LEU A 251 12.86 0.62 -0.34
CA LEU A 251 11.43 0.96 -0.31
C LEU A 251 11.01 1.65 -1.61
N ILE A 252 9.80 1.37 -2.07
CA ILE A 252 9.20 2.08 -3.20
C ILE A 252 8.83 3.49 -2.76
N ARG A 253 9.17 4.47 -3.60
CA ARG A 253 8.80 5.88 -3.48
C ARG A 253 8.28 6.34 -4.83
N GLU A 254 7.20 7.11 -4.87
CA GLU A 254 6.50 7.44 -6.12
C GLU A 254 6.56 8.93 -6.38
N SER A 255 7.16 9.36 -7.50
CA SER A 255 7.26 10.79 -7.82
C SER A 255 5.89 11.44 -7.99
N LEU A 256 4.90 10.66 -8.42
CA LEU A 256 3.53 11.12 -8.57
C LEU A 256 2.83 11.33 -7.23
N SER A 257 3.36 10.88 -6.09
CA SER A 257 2.75 11.22 -4.79
C SER A 257 2.96 12.70 -4.42
N ALA A 258 3.90 13.40 -5.08
CA ALA A 258 4.16 14.81 -4.84
C ALA A 258 2.97 15.68 -5.24
N CYS A 259 2.60 16.63 -4.38
CA CYS A 259 1.51 17.57 -4.67
C CYS A 259 1.93 18.73 -5.58
N ASP A 260 3.20 19.12 -5.53
CA ASP A 260 3.78 20.21 -6.29
C ASP A 260 5.30 20.01 -6.49
N CYS A 261 5.93 20.96 -7.20
CA CYS A 261 7.38 20.96 -7.46
C CYS A 261 8.22 20.95 -6.17
N HIS A 262 7.76 21.66 -5.14
CA HIS A 262 8.46 21.75 -3.87
C HIS A 262 8.43 20.42 -3.12
N ASP A 263 7.28 19.75 -3.09
CA ASP A 263 7.16 18.42 -2.48
C ASP A 263 7.98 17.38 -3.24
N LEU A 264 8.03 17.43 -4.57
CA LEU A 264 8.93 16.60 -5.37
C LEU A 264 10.40 16.84 -4.98
N GLY A 265 10.82 18.09 -4.86
CA GLY A 265 12.15 18.47 -4.38
C GLY A 265 12.45 17.90 -2.99
N ARG A 266 11.49 17.95 -2.06
CA ARG A 266 11.64 17.35 -0.71
C ARG A 266 11.81 15.84 -0.76
N GLN A 267 11.04 15.14 -1.60
CA GLN A 267 11.18 13.69 -1.76
C GLN A 267 12.56 13.31 -2.29
N VAL A 268 13.06 14.01 -3.31
CA VAL A 268 14.39 13.79 -3.87
C VAL A 268 15.48 14.11 -2.86
N HIS A 269 15.34 15.20 -2.11
CA HIS A 269 16.27 15.55 -1.04
C HIS A 269 16.32 14.47 0.06
N ARG A 270 15.17 13.89 0.42
CA ARG A 270 15.07 12.89 1.50
C ARG A 270 15.51 11.49 1.08
N TYR A 271 15.06 11.02 -0.09
CA TYR A 271 15.20 9.63 -0.53
C TYR A 271 16.20 9.45 -1.68
N GLY A 272 16.47 10.53 -2.42
CA GLY A 272 17.40 10.59 -3.55
C GLY A 272 18.73 11.26 -3.23
N ALA A 273 19.04 11.53 -1.96
CA ALA A 273 20.34 12.04 -1.54
C ALA A 273 21.02 10.99 -0.65
N SER A 274 22.20 10.52 -1.05
CA SER A 274 23.00 9.70 -0.15
C SER A 274 23.63 10.56 0.96
N ARG A 275 24.06 11.78 0.59
CA ARG A 275 24.69 12.77 1.46
C ARG A 275 24.38 14.18 0.98
N PRO A 276 24.19 15.16 1.88
CA PRO A 276 24.19 16.57 1.50
C PRO A 276 25.52 17.00 0.88
N ALA A 277 25.48 17.97 -0.03
CA ALA A 277 26.69 18.61 -0.57
C ALA A 277 27.57 19.19 0.55
N GLY A 278 28.85 18.83 0.55
CA GLY A 278 29.82 19.30 1.55
C GLY A 278 29.63 18.68 2.94
N ALA A 279 28.99 17.52 3.05
CA ALA A 279 28.78 16.85 4.32
C ALA A 279 30.11 16.60 5.07
N PHE A 280 30.13 16.88 6.38
CA PHE A 280 31.26 16.58 7.25
C PHE A 280 31.24 15.09 7.62
N PHE A 281 32.12 14.29 7.03
CA PHE A 281 32.26 12.87 7.39
C PHE A 281 33.70 12.48 7.68
N GLU A 282 33.87 11.67 8.72
CA GLU A 282 35.16 11.16 9.16
C GLU A 282 35.63 10.05 8.22
N ARG A 283 36.46 10.40 7.23
CA ARG A 283 37.01 9.44 6.24
C ARG A 283 37.95 8.39 6.86
N ALA A 284 38.50 8.66 8.05
CA ALA A 284 39.63 7.94 8.63
C ALA A 284 39.29 7.00 9.80
N SER A 285 38.02 6.98 10.25
CA SER A 285 37.59 6.15 11.38
C SER A 285 37.17 4.76 10.89
N ALA A 286 37.56 3.72 11.64
CA ALA A 286 37.15 2.33 11.38
C ALA A 286 35.64 2.27 11.08
N ARG A 287 35.25 1.63 9.97
CA ARG A 287 33.89 1.57 9.40
C ARG A 287 32.79 1.44 10.47
N ARG A 288 32.34 2.56 11.03
CA ARG A 288 31.23 2.59 11.99
C ARG A 288 29.93 2.46 11.22
N LEU A 289 29.07 1.55 11.68
CA LEU A 289 27.72 1.44 11.17
C LEU A 289 26.87 2.55 11.80
N TYR A 290 26.34 3.43 10.97
CA TYR A 290 25.41 4.48 11.38
C TYR A 290 24.01 4.15 10.87
N PRO A 291 22.96 4.46 11.63
CA PRO A 291 21.61 4.46 11.08
C PRO A 291 21.54 5.41 9.88
N SER A 292 20.88 4.99 8.81
CA SER A 292 20.63 5.80 7.62
C SER A 292 19.17 5.69 7.20
N VAL A 293 18.72 6.63 6.38
CA VAL A 293 17.44 6.48 5.66
C VAL A 293 17.54 5.22 4.80
N SER A 294 16.45 4.46 4.70
CA SER A 294 16.40 3.29 3.84
C SER A 294 16.66 3.67 2.39
N HIS A 295 17.30 2.77 1.65
CA HIS A 295 17.44 2.95 0.21
C HIS A 295 16.05 3.00 -0.44
N ALA A 296 15.93 3.80 -1.50
CA ALA A 296 14.71 3.94 -2.26
C ALA A 296 14.85 3.34 -3.66
N VAL A 297 13.75 2.82 -4.18
CA VAL A 297 13.49 2.77 -5.62
C VAL A 297 12.50 3.88 -5.92
N PHE A 298 12.97 4.94 -6.58
CA PHE A 298 12.17 6.10 -6.90
C PHE A 298 11.51 5.91 -8.27
N TYR A 299 10.21 5.65 -8.25
CA TYR A 299 9.43 5.46 -9.45
C TYR A 299 9.00 6.78 -10.04
N ASP A 300 9.18 6.95 -11.34
CA ASP A 300 8.55 8.05 -12.07
C ASP A 300 7.03 7.88 -12.03
N GLN A 301 6.57 6.67 -12.34
CA GLN A 301 5.17 6.23 -12.27
C GLN A 301 5.15 4.73 -11.98
N THR A 302 4.38 4.31 -10.97
CA THR A 302 4.09 2.89 -10.72
C THR A 302 2.92 2.40 -11.57
N HIS A 303 2.66 1.10 -11.55
CA HIS A 303 1.56 0.51 -12.30
C HIS A 303 0.18 0.83 -11.71
N ASP A 304 0.10 1.24 -10.43
CA ASP A 304 -1.14 1.64 -9.75
C ASP A 304 -1.43 3.14 -9.83
N ASN A 305 -0.45 3.93 -10.28
CA ASN A 305 -0.62 5.37 -10.42
C ASN A 305 -1.48 5.71 -11.64
N PRO A 306 -2.32 6.77 -11.56
CA PRO A 306 -2.88 7.38 -12.76
C PRO A 306 -1.74 7.84 -13.68
N SER A 307 -2.03 8.00 -14.98
CA SER A 307 -1.04 8.57 -15.90
C SER A 307 -0.63 9.98 -15.47
N VAL A 308 0.60 10.38 -15.83
CA VAL A 308 1.07 11.75 -15.54
C VAL A 308 0.15 12.80 -16.19
N LEU A 309 -0.48 12.47 -17.33
CA LEU A 309 -1.44 13.37 -17.97
C LEU A 309 -2.72 13.56 -17.15
N GLU A 310 -3.24 12.50 -16.53
CA GLU A 310 -4.42 12.57 -15.67
C GLU A 310 -4.12 13.37 -14.39
N LYS A 311 -2.94 13.15 -13.80
CA LYS A 311 -2.57 13.76 -12.52
C LYS A 311 -2.03 15.18 -12.63
N HIS A 312 -1.19 15.43 -13.64
CA HIS A 312 -0.44 16.66 -13.84
C HIS A 312 -0.73 17.25 -15.22
N SER A 313 0.19 17.07 -16.16
CA SER A 313 0.10 17.50 -17.56
C SER A 313 0.99 16.63 -18.43
N VAL A 314 0.76 16.63 -19.75
CA VAL A 314 1.60 15.93 -20.74
C VAL A 314 3.06 16.41 -20.72
N PHE A 315 3.31 17.63 -20.27
CA PHE A 315 4.66 18.19 -20.22
C PHE A 315 5.47 17.68 -19.04
N ASN A 316 4.85 17.04 -18.04
CA ASN A 316 5.52 16.67 -16.80
C ASN A 316 6.21 15.29 -16.83
N TYR A 317 6.02 14.47 -17.88
CA TYR A 317 6.72 13.18 -18.02
C TYR A 317 8.25 13.36 -18.04
N LEU A 318 8.76 14.22 -18.92
CA LEU A 318 10.21 14.44 -19.03
C LEU A 318 10.82 15.05 -17.76
N PRO A 319 10.24 16.11 -17.14
CA PRO A 319 10.74 16.66 -15.89
C PRO A 319 10.84 15.65 -14.75
N LEU A 320 9.81 14.82 -14.54
CA LEU A 320 9.84 13.79 -13.49
C LEU A 320 10.98 12.78 -13.74
N SER A 321 11.13 12.33 -14.99
CA SER A 321 12.23 11.45 -15.38
C SER A 321 13.62 12.06 -15.18
N ALA A 322 13.76 13.35 -15.48
CA ALA A 322 15.02 14.06 -15.30
C ALA A 322 15.37 14.15 -13.80
N VAL A 323 14.40 14.53 -12.97
CA VAL A 323 14.56 14.57 -11.51
C VAL A 323 14.94 13.20 -10.96
N GLY A 324 14.23 12.15 -11.35
CA GLY A 324 14.53 10.77 -10.96
C GLY A 324 15.96 10.37 -11.32
N SER A 325 16.42 10.67 -12.53
CA SER A 325 17.79 10.35 -12.97
C SER A 325 18.89 11.05 -12.16
N PHE A 326 18.59 12.19 -11.52
CA PHE A 326 19.49 12.90 -10.62
C PHE A 326 19.34 12.50 -9.15
N ALA A 327 18.38 11.63 -8.81
CA ALA A 327 18.34 11.00 -7.51
C ALA A 327 19.48 9.97 -7.40
N CYS A 328 20.19 10.00 -6.27
CA CYS A 328 21.23 9.04 -5.89
C CYS A 328 20.61 7.77 -5.27
N CYS A 329 19.66 7.17 -5.97
CA CYS A 329 18.97 5.93 -5.60
C CYS A 329 18.57 5.15 -6.86
N ALA A 330 18.00 3.96 -6.70
CA ALA A 330 17.48 3.21 -7.85
C ALA A 330 16.24 3.92 -8.43
N ILE A 331 16.02 3.81 -9.74
CA ILE A 331 14.87 4.42 -10.43
C ILE A 331 14.05 3.38 -11.18
N GLY A 332 12.77 3.67 -11.42
CA GLY A 332 11.90 2.78 -12.20
C GLY A 332 10.72 3.51 -12.85
N SER A 333 10.20 2.95 -13.95
CA SER A 333 8.96 3.40 -14.57
C SER A 333 8.12 2.19 -15.00
N THR A 334 6.81 2.34 -14.99
CA THR A 334 5.91 1.36 -15.59
C THR A 334 5.94 1.45 -17.13
N ARG A 335 5.69 0.33 -17.82
CA ARG A 335 5.56 0.32 -19.29
C ARG A 335 4.36 1.17 -19.72
N GLY A 336 4.55 2.01 -20.75
CA GLY A 336 3.55 2.98 -21.20
C GLY A 336 3.86 4.42 -20.75
N TYR A 337 4.64 4.58 -19.68
CA TYR A 337 5.07 5.90 -19.21
C TYR A 337 5.93 6.61 -20.28
N ASP A 338 6.95 5.93 -20.79
CA ASP A 338 7.88 6.48 -21.78
C ASP A 338 7.20 6.72 -23.14
N GLU A 339 6.18 5.93 -23.46
CA GLU A 339 5.33 6.08 -24.64
C GLU A 339 4.27 7.19 -24.51
N LEU A 340 4.14 7.80 -23.33
CA LEU A 340 3.12 8.81 -23.02
C LEU A 340 1.68 8.28 -23.12
N VAL A 341 1.42 7.05 -22.65
CA VAL A 341 0.06 6.50 -22.57
C VAL A 341 -0.81 7.46 -21.73
N PRO A 342 -1.93 7.98 -22.28
CA PRO A 342 -2.63 9.14 -21.72
C PRO A 342 -3.57 8.80 -20.55
N HIS A 343 -3.73 7.51 -20.22
CA HIS A 343 -4.71 7.01 -19.28
C HIS A 343 -4.11 5.90 -18.40
N TYR A 344 -4.72 5.69 -17.23
CA TYR A 344 -4.40 4.57 -16.35
C TYR A 344 -4.63 3.22 -17.05
N ILE A 345 -3.62 2.34 -17.01
CA ILE A 345 -3.71 0.99 -17.56
C ILE A 345 -4.32 0.09 -16.48
N ASP A 346 -5.63 -0.17 -16.58
CA ASP A 346 -6.38 -0.97 -15.60
C ASP A 346 -5.90 -2.42 -15.59
N VAL A 347 -5.30 -2.84 -14.46
CA VAL A 347 -4.72 -4.18 -14.27
C VAL A 347 -5.74 -5.33 -14.31
N VAL A 348 -7.05 -5.03 -14.28
CA VAL A 348 -8.13 -6.02 -14.36
C VAL A 348 -8.81 -6.00 -15.73
N LYS A 349 -9.06 -4.81 -16.29
CA LYS A 349 -9.93 -4.64 -17.47
C LYS A 349 -9.17 -4.40 -18.77
N GLU A 350 -7.88 -4.09 -18.72
CA GLU A 350 -7.10 -3.89 -19.93
C GLU A 350 -6.77 -5.24 -20.59
N GLU A 351 -7.21 -5.41 -21.84
CA GLU A 351 -7.02 -6.63 -22.62
C GLU A 351 -6.09 -6.42 -23.81
N ARG A 352 -5.79 -5.15 -24.14
CA ARG A 352 -4.97 -4.82 -25.31
C ARG A 352 -3.50 -5.07 -25.04
N PHE A 353 -2.79 -5.46 -26.08
CA PHE A 353 -1.34 -5.61 -26.03
C PHE A 353 -0.63 -4.27 -26.17
N TYR A 354 0.52 -4.14 -25.50
CA TYR A 354 1.45 -3.07 -25.79
C TYR A 354 1.91 -3.09 -27.24
N SER A 355 2.13 -1.91 -27.80
CA SER A 355 2.71 -1.75 -29.12
C SER A 355 4.08 -2.41 -29.22
N ARG A 356 4.31 -3.13 -30.33
CA ARG A 356 5.51 -3.92 -30.56
C ARG A 356 6.69 -3.05 -30.96
N TRP A 357 7.86 -3.41 -30.44
CA TRP A 357 9.15 -2.87 -30.86
C TRP A 357 9.74 -3.67 -32.03
N PRO A 358 10.41 -3.05 -33.03
CA PRO A 358 10.55 -1.61 -33.25
C PRO A 358 9.45 -1.01 -34.16
N ASP A 359 8.57 -1.85 -34.72
CA ASP A 359 7.69 -1.47 -35.84
C ASP A 359 6.61 -0.46 -35.45
N GLN A 360 6.05 -0.58 -34.24
CA GLN A 360 4.99 0.29 -33.75
C GLN A 360 5.49 1.32 -32.73
N VAL A 361 6.48 0.94 -31.91
CA VAL A 361 7.18 1.82 -30.98
C VAL A 361 8.68 1.71 -31.21
N ASN A 362 9.35 2.86 -31.29
CA ASN A 362 10.80 2.98 -31.44
C ASN A 362 11.30 4.18 -30.65
N TYR A 363 12.61 4.44 -30.70
CA TYR A 363 13.27 5.55 -30.00
C TYR A 363 12.67 6.93 -30.23
N ASN A 364 11.96 7.17 -31.34
CA ASN A 364 11.37 8.47 -31.66
C ASN A 364 9.98 8.69 -31.04
N ILE A 365 9.44 7.72 -30.30
CA ILE A 365 8.15 7.82 -29.62
C ILE A 365 8.32 8.37 -28.21
N GLY A 366 7.42 9.30 -27.85
CA GLY A 366 7.30 9.85 -26.50
C GLY A 366 8.63 10.40 -25.97
N ILE A 367 9.01 9.95 -24.78
CA ILE A 367 10.27 10.31 -24.12
C ILE A 367 11.28 9.16 -24.11
N ILE A 368 11.12 8.12 -24.94
CA ILE A 368 12.01 6.94 -24.93
C ILE A 368 13.48 7.32 -25.16
N LYS A 369 13.77 8.10 -26.21
CA LYS A 369 15.15 8.57 -26.46
C LYS A 369 15.67 9.49 -25.34
N PRO A 370 14.93 10.53 -24.90
CA PRO A 370 15.29 11.29 -23.71
C PRO A 370 15.58 10.42 -22.48
N LYS A 371 14.73 9.42 -22.18
CA LYS A 371 14.91 8.51 -21.04
C LYS A 371 16.19 7.69 -21.17
N SER A 372 16.52 7.22 -22.37
CA SER A 372 17.80 6.54 -22.63
C SER A 372 18.99 7.41 -22.23
N ILE A 373 19.00 8.69 -22.66
CA ILE A 373 20.05 9.65 -22.31
C ILE A 373 20.12 9.87 -20.79
N LEU A 374 18.97 10.04 -20.15
CA LEU A 374 18.89 10.24 -18.70
C LEU A 374 19.35 9.00 -17.92
N ASN A 375 19.05 7.79 -18.39
CA ASN A 375 19.50 6.53 -17.76
C ASN A 375 21.01 6.32 -17.91
N GLU A 376 21.58 6.65 -19.07
CA GLU A 376 23.04 6.66 -19.28
C GLU A 376 23.72 7.68 -18.36
N LEU A 377 23.15 8.89 -18.25
CA LEU A 377 23.65 9.93 -17.35
C LEU A 377 23.56 9.50 -15.87
N HIS A 378 22.44 8.90 -15.45
CA HIS A 378 22.26 8.38 -14.10
C HIS A 378 23.31 7.30 -13.76
N SER A 379 23.56 6.40 -14.72
CA SER A 379 24.54 5.32 -14.59
C SER A 379 25.96 5.89 -14.48
N TRP A 380 26.32 6.85 -15.35
CA TRP A 380 27.62 7.51 -15.33
C TRP A 380 27.86 8.32 -14.04
N LEU A 381 26.88 9.11 -13.60
CA LEU A 381 26.97 9.86 -12.33
C LEU A 381 27.22 8.91 -11.14
N SER A 382 26.59 7.74 -11.17
CA SER A 382 26.75 6.74 -10.12
C SER A 382 28.08 6.00 -10.20
N SER A 383 28.58 5.67 -11.39
CA SER A 383 29.87 5.01 -11.57
C SER A 383 31.07 5.91 -11.25
N GLU A 384 30.96 7.20 -11.56
CA GLU A 384 32.00 8.21 -11.30
C GLU A 384 31.93 8.81 -9.88
N GLY A 385 31.09 8.25 -9.01
CA GLY A 385 31.07 8.62 -7.59
C GLY A 385 30.42 9.97 -7.28
N PHE A 386 29.51 10.49 -8.11
CA PHE A 386 28.75 11.70 -7.80
C PHE A 386 27.68 11.43 -6.72
N SER A 387 28.09 11.24 -5.47
CA SER A 387 27.21 10.75 -4.39
C SER A 387 26.54 11.86 -3.56
N GLU A 388 27.10 13.07 -3.55
CA GLU A 388 26.56 14.19 -2.76
C GLU A 388 25.50 14.95 -3.56
N THR A 389 24.40 15.33 -2.93
CA THR A 389 23.26 15.98 -3.60
C THR A 389 22.91 17.32 -2.95
N PHE A 390 22.57 18.30 -3.78
CA PHE A 390 21.94 19.56 -3.40
C PHE A 390 20.66 19.75 -4.22
N VAL A 391 19.55 20.05 -3.54
CA VAL A 391 18.24 20.27 -4.17
C VAL A 391 17.80 21.69 -3.87
N ASP A 392 17.43 22.43 -4.90
CA ASP A 392 17.08 23.85 -4.82
C ASP A 392 15.76 24.14 -5.51
N GLN A 393 14.89 24.88 -4.83
CA GLN A 393 13.61 25.35 -5.38
C GLN A 393 13.85 26.73 -5.99
N ILE A 394 14.06 26.80 -7.30
CA ILE A 394 14.42 28.05 -8.00
C ILE A 394 13.19 28.94 -8.17
N THR A 395 12.07 28.33 -8.59
CA THR A 395 10.75 28.98 -8.65
C THR A 395 9.69 27.96 -8.25
N PRO A 396 8.41 28.33 -8.08
CA PRO A 396 7.34 27.35 -7.79
C PRO A 396 7.25 26.19 -8.79
N ASN A 397 7.76 26.32 -10.02
CA ASN A 397 7.72 25.26 -11.05
C ASN A 397 9.11 24.80 -11.51
N VAL A 398 10.20 25.42 -11.05
CA VAL A 398 11.57 25.11 -11.50
C VAL A 398 12.37 24.51 -10.35
N LEU A 399 12.89 23.30 -10.57
CA LEU A 399 13.71 22.56 -9.62
C LEU A 399 15.16 22.49 -10.12
N GLY A 400 16.10 22.74 -9.23
CA GLY A 400 17.53 22.49 -9.43
C GLY A 400 17.95 21.26 -8.64
N VAL A 401 18.60 20.29 -9.28
CA VAL A 401 19.22 19.15 -8.59
C VAL A 401 20.67 19.04 -9.01
N THR A 402 21.59 19.17 -8.06
CA THR A 402 23.02 19.06 -8.30
C THR A 402 23.55 17.79 -7.66
N ARG A 403 24.29 16.97 -8.42
CA ARG A 403 25.13 15.90 -7.87
C ARG A 403 26.59 16.32 -7.90
N PHE A 404 27.32 16.09 -6.80
CA PHE A 404 28.73 16.38 -6.63
C PHE A 404 29.52 15.10 -6.43
N CYS A 405 30.70 15.01 -7.05
CA CYS A 405 31.69 14.00 -6.73
C CYS A 405 32.56 14.51 -5.56
N PRO A 406 32.52 13.87 -4.37
CA PRO A 406 33.25 14.33 -3.19
C PRO A 406 34.78 14.16 -3.31
N GLU A 407 35.25 13.44 -4.33
CA GLU A 407 36.67 13.24 -4.61
C GLU A 407 37.21 14.30 -5.57
N THR A 408 36.56 14.50 -6.72
CA THR A 408 37.01 15.44 -7.76
C THR A 408 36.49 16.86 -7.56
N ARG A 409 35.42 17.02 -6.77
CA ARG A 409 34.62 18.25 -6.61
C ARG A 409 33.92 18.71 -7.89
N GLU A 410 33.86 17.85 -8.90
CA GLU A 410 33.03 18.10 -10.07
C GLU A 410 31.55 18.02 -9.69
N ALA A 411 30.74 18.80 -10.40
CA ALA A 411 29.31 18.89 -10.18
C ALA A 411 28.57 18.78 -11.51
N VAL A 412 27.43 18.10 -11.48
CA VAL A 412 26.47 18.12 -12.58
C VAL A 412 25.15 18.65 -12.05
N LEU A 413 24.65 19.69 -12.72
CA LEU A 413 23.43 20.40 -12.37
C LEU A 413 22.34 20.07 -13.39
N LEU A 414 21.20 19.59 -12.88
CA LEU A 414 19.93 19.55 -13.58
C LEU A 414 19.14 20.81 -13.23
N ILE A 415 18.64 21.50 -14.26
CA ILE A 415 17.57 22.49 -14.13
C ILE A 415 16.38 21.97 -14.91
N THR A 416 15.22 21.88 -14.26
CA THR A 416 14.03 21.31 -14.89
C THR A 416 12.78 22.12 -14.56
N HIS A 417 11.96 22.35 -15.58
CA HIS A 417 10.66 22.99 -15.47
C HIS A 417 9.59 21.92 -15.32
N THR A 418 9.08 21.76 -14.11
CA THR A 418 7.95 20.87 -13.84
C THR A 418 6.63 21.51 -14.28
N ALA A 419 5.65 20.65 -14.57
CA ALA A 419 4.33 21.07 -15.03
C ALA A 419 3.24 20.30 -14.26
N PHE A 420 3.20 20.49 -12.93
CA PHE A 420 2.17 19.94 -12.04
C PHE A 420 0.77 20.44 -12.37
N HIS A 421 0.69 21.64 -12.93
CA HIS A 421 -0.52 22.20 -13.50
C HIS A 421 -0.37 22.32 -15.02
N ASP A 422 -1.48 22.13 -15.72
CA ASP A 422 -1.52 22.16 -17.18
C ASP A 422 -1.26 23.59 -17.71
N PRO A 423 -0.14 23.83 -18.41
CA PRO A 423 0.28 25.19 -18.75
C PRO A 423 -0.31 25.72 -20.06
N GLY A 424 -1.22 24.97 -20.70
CA GLY A 424 -1.75 25.31 -22.04
C GLY A 424 -0.99 24.63 -23.18
N PRO A 425 -1.45 24.79 -24.44
CA PRO A 425 -0.84 24.14 -25.62
C PRO A 425 0.55 24.69 -25.95
N ASN A 426 0.78 25.96 -25.66
CA ASN A 426 2.02 26.69 -25.92
C ASN A 426 2.48 27.32 -24.61
N PRO A 427 3.06 26.53 -23.68
CA PRO A 427 3.55 27.07 -22.42
C PRO A 427 4.57 28.17 -22.70
N HIS A 428 4.30 29.38 -22.21
CA HIS A 428 5.24 30.48 -22.30
C HIS A 428 6.45 30.19 -21.39
N HIS A 429 7.66 30.37 -21.91
CA HIS A 429 8.86 30.34 -21.09
C HIS A 429 8.81 31.51 -20.12
N SER A 430 8.80 31.20 -18.82
CA SER A 430 8.94 32.21 -17.77
C SER A 430 10.40 32.30 -17.39
N ASP A 431 11.02 33.43 -17.69
CA ASP A 431 12.38 33.68 -17.24
C ASP A 431 12.42 33.68 -15.71
N PHE A 432 13.49 33.12 -15.17
CA PHE A 432 13.77 33.13 -13.74
C PHE A 432 15.13 33.78 -13.51
N HIS A 433 15.39 34.13 -12.26
CA HIS A 433 16.62 34.82 -11.89
C HIS A 433 17.87 34.00 -12.29
N PRO A 434 18.98 34.66 -12.67
CA PRO A 434 20.21 33.95 -13.00
C PRO A 434 20.68 33.05 -11.85
N ILE A 435 20.91 31.77 -12.15
CA ILE A 435 21.44 30.80 -11.17
C ILE A 435 22.92 31.09 -10.94
N ARG A 436 23.28 31.32 -9.69
CA ARG A 436 24.68 31.56 -9.29
C ARG A 436 25.32 30.25 -8.85
N LEU A 437 26.33 29.81 -9.60
CA LEU A 437 27.07 28.58 -9.31
C LEU A 437 28.46 28.91 -8.76
N GLY A 438 28.89 28.13 -7.77
CA GLY A 438 30.30 28.12 -7.36
C GLY A 438 31.13 27.33 -8.37
N GLY A 439 32.22 27.93 -8.87
CA GLY A 439 33.12 27.28 -9.82
C GLY A 439 32.94 27.74 -11.27
N ARG A 440 33.30 26.88 -12.23
CA ARG A 440 33.26 27.18 -13.67
C ARG A 440 32.37 26.17 -14.40
N VAL A 441 31.44 26.67 -15.20
CA VAL A 441 30.65 25.83 -16.11
C VAL A 441 31.55 25.40 -17.26
N ASN A 442 31.80 24.10 -17.37
CA ASN A 442 32.70 23.54 -18.38
C ASN A 442 31.98 23.15 -19.67
N ARG A 443 30.77 22.59 -19.58
CA ARG A 443 30.02 22.05 -20.72
C ARG A 443 28.52 21.97 -20.44
N LEU A 444 27.71 22.11 -21.49
CA LEU A 444 26.31 21.72 -21.51
C LEU A 444 26.23 20.24 -21.94
N LEU A 445 25.68 19.37 -21.08
CA LEU A 445 25.58 17.93 -21.39
C LEU A 445 24.43 17.63 -22.35
N CYS A 446 23.25 18.16 -22.05
CA CYS A 446 22.07 18.04 -22.89
C CYS A 446 21.06 19.15 -22.55
N GLU A 447 20.27 19.53 -23.55
CA GLU A 447 19.08 20.36 -23.41
C GLU A 447 17.94 19.62 -24.13
N ILE A 448 16.83 19.41 -23.42
CA ILE A 448 15.69 18.65 -23.95
C ILE A 448 14.42 19.46 -23.69
N LEU A 449 13.70 19.76 -24.77
CA LEU A 449 12.44 20.48 -24.74
C LEU A 449 11.29 19.57 -25.15
N SER A 450 10.27 19.46 -24.29
CA SER A 450 9.00 18.84 -24.64
C SER A 450 8.13 19.84 -25.42
N THR A 451 7.79 19.52 -26.66
CA THR A 451 6.83 20.30 -27.47
C THR A 451 5.58 19.45 -27.73
N PHE A 452 4.40 20.02 -27.50
CA PHE A 452 3.15 19.34 -27.84
C PHE A 452 2.76 19.62 -29.30
N LYS A 453 2.38 18.57 -30.02
CA LYS A 453 1.88 18.66 -31.39
C LYS A 453 0.57 17.88 -31.49
N GLY A 454 -0.55 18.57 -31.61
CA GLY A 454 -1.88 17.96 -31.70
C GLY A 454 -2.96 18.90 -31.23
N ASP A 455 -4.19 18.39 -31.19
CA ASP A 455 -5.34 19.11 -30.64
C ASP A 455 -5.22 19.21 -29.12
N TYR A 456 -5.56 20.37 -28.58
CA TYR A 456 -5.47 20.67 -27.16
C TYR A 456 -6.87 20.98 -26.57
N PRO A 457 -7.21 20.49 -25.37
CA PRO A 457 -6.39 19.70 -24.46
C PRO A 457 -6.08 18.29 -25.01
N PRO A 458 -4.92 17.70 -24.66
CA PRO A 458 -4.63 16.33 -25.02
C PRO A 458 -5.78 15.42 -24.60
N GLN A 459 -6.15 14.47 -25.47
CA GLN A 459 -7.24 13.53 -25.18
C GLN A 459 -6.92 12.72 -23.93
N LYS A 460 -7.65 13.00 -22.85
CA LYS A 460 -7.63 12.23 -21.60
C LYS A 460 -8.55 11.00 -21.69
N ASP A 461 -9.64 11.13 -22.42
CA ASP A 461 -10.62 10.05 -22.64
C ASP A 461 -10.19 9.17 -23.81
N PHE A 462 -9.33 8.20 -23.55
CA PHE A 462 -9.18 7.09 -24.48
C PHE A 462 -10.45 6.24 -24.45
N LYS A 463 -11.28 6.31 -25.49
CA LYS A 463 -12.43 5.39 -25.65
C LYS A 463 -11.96 4.12 -26.36
N LYS A 464 -12.12 2.96 -25.70
CA LYS A 464 -11.94 1.64 -26.33
C LYS A 464 -12.73 1.63 -27.65
N ASN A 465 -12.05 1.36 -28.77
CA ASN A 465 -12.76 1.13 -30.02
C ASN A 465 -13.60 -0.14 -29.80
N PRO A 466 -14.95 -0.09 -29.87
CA PRO A 466 -15.79 -1.25 -29.60
C PRO A 466 -15.60 -2.39 -30.63
N GLN A 467 -14.82 -2.16 -31.69
CA GLN A 467 -14.47 -3.16 -32.70
C GLN A 467 -13.10 -3.82 -32.49
N VAL A 468 -12.38 -3.50 -31.40
CA VAL A 468 -11.09 -4.12 -31.04
C VAL A 468 -11.18 -4.82 -29.69
#